data_AF-A0A7X7NUS9-F1
#
_entry.id   AF-A0A7X7NUS9-F1
#
_cell.length_a   1.000
_cell.length_b   1.000
_cell.length_c   1.000
_cell.angle_alpha   90.00
_cell.angle_beta   90.00
_cell.angle_gamma   90.00
#
_symmetry.space_group_name_H-M   'P 1'
#
loop_
_entity.id
_entity.type
_entity.pdbx_description
1 polymer ?
#
loop_
_entity_poly.entity_id
_entity_poly.type
_entity_poly.pdbx_seq_one_letter_code
_entity_poly.pdbx_strand_id
1 'polypeptide(L)'
;MQKVYLGNPVDVANAIHFKTNDSISYQPDGSNNDHVDIRYDIYDESGSTLLGSWLIPAGTSASGGSWSGAMVVPSEDKTVYKIQVTVAPIYEGLYEAETEETDFTVYRYRPLIETKDETLYLGQTTSILPTTHLHYEHLGWKCTDNADSTGISGIEPQLTLSPQYLSGTVPGDLTSYAPEEDSEFKVQVLWSNTGWPSLPQNVDVSDACWLKRDTEITEKGTNPDFKLPFWILVKTCSITVVKEPKAGTAISDYESFMIDVSDSQGRSWRLRVTSGETSMLTGLPIGSYTVTEDKVWSWKYKDVITPSGGHVTLAPNQDQDHAAVLVTNEKTIHQWITGESFVKNLFQGLAD
;
A
#
# COMPACT_ATOMS: atom_id res chain seq x y z
N MET A 1 -0.44 22.73 25.62
CA MET A 1 -0.10 21.82 24.50
C MET A 1 -1.11 22.01 23.39
N GLN A 2 -0.72 21.74 22.15
CA GLN A 2 -1.62 21.78 20.98
C GLN A 2 -1.36 20.58 20.06
N LYS A 3 -2.39 20.17 19.33
CA LYS A 3 -2.32 19.09 18.33
C LYS A 3 -2.69 19.66 16.97
N VAL A 4 -1.94 19.35 15.91
CA VAL A 4 -2.20 19.81 14.55
C VAL A 4 -2.02 18.70 13.53
N TYR A 5 -2.74 18.78 12.43
CA TYR A 5 -2.48 17.97 11.26
C TYR A 5 -1.15 18.36 10.61
N LEU A 6 -0.49 17.41 9.94
CA LEU A 6 0.67 17.66 9.10
C LEU A 6 0.37 18.86 8.17
N GLY A 7 1.33 19.77 8.04
CA GLY A 7 1.22 20.96 7.18
C GLY A 7 0.32 22.08 7.67
N ASN A 8 -0.51 21.86 8.69
CA ASN A 8 -1.29 22.94 9.26
C ASN A 8 -0.36 23.89 10.04
N PRO A 9 -0.45 25.21 9.78
CA PRO A 9 0.30 26.18 10.53
C PRO A 9 -0.28 26.31 11.94
N VAL A 10 0.61 26.57 12.89
CA VAL A 10 0.33 26.78 14.30
C VAL A 10 0.47 28.26 14.58
N ASP A 11 -0.57 28.84 15.18
CA ASP A 11 -0.46 30.15 15.81
C ASP A 11 0.14 29.97 17.21
N VAL A 12 1.45 30.17 17.34
CA VAL A 12 2.12 30.06 18.63
C VAL A 12 1.71 31.15 19.61
N ALA A 13 1.09 32.25 19.17
CA ALA A 13 0.54 33.25 20.09
C ALA A 13 -0.52 32.66 21.02
N ASN A 14 -1.27 31.65 20.56
CA ASN A 14 -2.27 30.94 21.38
C ASN A 14 -1.64 30.13 22.53
N ALA A 15 -0.32 29.96 22.53
CA ALA A 15 0.40 29.34 23.63
C ALA A 15 0.58 30.28 24.84
N ILE A 16 0.33 31.58 24.68
CA ILE A 16 0.52 32.57 25.73
C ILE A 16 -0.70 32.56 26.65
N HIS A 17 -0.46 32.26 27.93
CA HIS A 17 -1.47 32.37 28.98
C HIS A 17 -1.09 33.52 29.91
N PHE A 18 -1.87 34.59 29.90
CA PHE A 18 -1.68 35.71 30.80
C PHE A 18 -2.06 35.31 32.23
N LYS A 19 -1.19 35.60 33.20
CA LYS A 19 -1.47 35.37 34.63
C LYS A 19 -2.41 36.46 35.14
N THR A 20 -3.72 36.22 35.13
CA THR A 20 -4.74 37.23 35.51
C THR A 20 -5.39 37.04 36.88
N ASN A 21 -5.15 35.90 37.57
CA ASN A 21 -5.94 35.50 38.74
C ASN A 21 -5.12 35.20 40.01
N ASP A 22 -3.78 35.24 39.96
CA ASP A 22 -2.92 34.98 41.11
C ASP A 22 -2.49 36.28 41.80
N SER A 23 -2.29 36.28 43.12
CA SER A 23 -1.71 37.40 43.89
C SER A 23 -0.23 37.64 43.56
N ILE A 24 0.11 37.77 42.28
CA ILE A 24 1.43 38.10 41.76
C ILE A 24 1.51 39.61 41.54
N SER A 25 2.72 40.16 41.72
CA SER A 25 2.96 41.60 41.73
C SER A 25 2.76 42.30 40.38
N TYR A 26 2.65 41.56 39.28
CA TYR A 26 2.72 42.09 37.90
C TYR A 26 1.60 41.57 36.99
N GLN A 27 0.36 41.48 37.49
CA GLN A 27 -0.78 41.14 36.63
C GLN A 27 -0.95 42.18 35.51
N PRO A 28 -1.22 41.76 34.25
CA PRO A 28 -1.47 42.68 33.15
C PRO A 28 -2.93 43.19 33.20
N ASP A 29 -3.25 44.01 34.20
CA ASP A 29 -4.58 44.60 34.42
C ASP A 29 -4.60 46.13 34.24
N GLY A 30 -3.44 46.72 33.96
CA GLY A 30 -3.23 48.16 33.80
C GLY A 30 -2.94 48.92 35.09
N SER A 31 -3.04 48.27 36.26
CA SER A 31 -2.71 48.84 37.56
C SER A 31 -1.48 48.17 38.17
N ASN A 32 -1.46 46.84 38.23
CA ASN A 32 -0.33 46.07 38.78
C ASN A 32 0.91 46.08 37.86
N ASN A 33 0.72 46.42 36.58
CA ASN A 33 1.80 46.59 35.62
C ASN A 33 1.97 48.06 35.17
N ASP A 34 1.56 49.05 35.97
CA ASP A 34 1.64 50.48 35.61
C ASP A 34 3.07 51.04 35.44
N HIS A 35 4.07 50.30 35.92
CA HIS A 35 5.48 50.70 35.87
C HIS A 35 6.39 49.67 35.18
N VAL A 36 5.82 48.62 34.60
CA VAL A 36 6.59 47.55 33.95
C VAL A 36 5.99 47.18 32.60
N ASP A 37 6.84 46.98 31.60
CA ASP A 37 6.47 46.33 30.37
C ASP A 37 6.54 44.80 30.56
N ILE A 38 5.52 44.10 30.09
CA ILE A 38 5.49 42.63 30.14
C ILE A 38 5.59 42.11 28.70
N ARG A 39 6.67 41.38 28.41
CA ARG A 39 6.94 40.82 27.10
C ARG A 39 6.97 39.30 27.15
N TYR A 40 6.24 38.66 26.24
CA TYR A 40 6.28 37.21 26.02
C TYR A 40 6.97 36.94 24.68
N ASP A 41 8.18 36.38 24.73
CA ASP A 41 8.95 35.99 23.55
C ASP A 41 8.82 34.48 23.36
N ILE A 42 8.46 34.03 22.16
CA ILE A 42 8.40 32.61 21.81
C ILE A 42 9.58 32.27 20.91
N TYR A 43 10.35 31.28 21.32
CA TYR A 43 11.51 30.77 20.61
C TYR A 43 11.27 29.35 20.10
N ASP A 44 12.09 28.94 19.14
CA ASP A 44 12.24 27.55 18.73
C ASP A 44 12.73 26.63 19.87
N GLU A 45 12.82 25.33 19.59
CA GLU A 45 13.17 24.31 20.59
C GLU A 45 14.56 24.53 21.21
N SER A 46 15.51 25.06 20.44
CA SER A 46 16.85 25.37 20.94
C SER A 46 16.90 26.69 21.71
N GLY A 47 15.83 27.47 21.74
CA GLY A 47 15.78 28.80 22.38
C GLY A 47 16.62 29.84 21.65
N SER A 48 16.93 29.61 20.38
CA SER A 48 17.90 30.42 19.62
C SER A 48 17.22 31.35 18.62
N THR A 49 16.09 30.93 18.05
CA THR A 49 15.36 31.70 17.04
C THR A 49 14.07 32.26 17.62
N LEU A 50 13.93 33.59 17.64
CA LEU A 50 12.69 34.26 18.03
C LEU A 50 11.63 34.09 16.92
N LEU A 51 10.51 33.47 17.25
CA LEU A 51 9.37 33.20 16.36
C LEU A 51 8.32 34.31 16.42
N GLY A 52 8.23 34.99 17.56
CA GLY A 52 7.41 36.17 17.74
C GLY A 52 7.39 36.66 19.19
N SER A 53 6.85 37.86 19.36
CA SER A 53 6.77 38.54 20.65
C SER A 53 5.38 39.12 20.88
N TRP A 54 4.86 38.99 22.10
CA TRP A 54 3.70 39.72 22.59
C TRP A 54 4.15 40.77 23.60
N LEU A 55 3.93 42.05 23.31
CA LEU A 55 4.25 43.14 24.23
C LEU A 55 2.97 43.71 24.85
N ILE A 56 2.94 43.78 26.18
CA ILE A 56 1.93 44.50 26.98
C ILE A 56 2.63 45.72 27.58
N PRO A 57 2.35 46.93 27.08
CA PRO A 57 2.93 48.15 27.63
C PRO A 57 2.52 48.40 29.07
N ALA A 58 3.36 49.09 29.83
CA ALA A 58 3.05 49.53 31.17
C ALA A 58 1.72 50.29 31.24
N GLY A 59 0.92 49.99 32.26
CA GLY A 59 -0.39 50.63 32.50
C GLY A 59 -1.50 50.14 31.57
N THR A 60 -1.27 49.10 30.77
CA THR A 60 -2.30 48.49 29.92
C THR A 60 -2.67 47.09 30.40
N SER A 61 -3.93 46.69 30.18
CA SER A 61 -4.35 45.31 30.41
C SER A 61 -3.84 44.37 29.30
N ALA A 62 -3.94 43.05 29.48
CA ALA A 62 -3.58 42.06 28.47
C ALA A 62 -4.22 42.31 27.09
N SER A 63 -5.42 42.90 27.05
CA SER A 63 -6.13 43.26 25.81
C SER A 63 -5.50 44.44 25.05
N GLY A 64 -4.65 45.23 25.70
CA GLY A 64 -3.89 46.32 25.10
C GLY A 64 -2.56 45.88 24.49
N GLY A 65 -2.18 44.60 24.65
CA GLY A 65 -0.96 44.07 24.05
C GLY A 65 -1.12 43.73 22.57
N SER A 66 0.01 43.50 21.90
CA SER A 66 0.03 43.14 20.48
C SER A 66 1.02 42.03 20.19
N TRP A 67 0.61 41.08 19.34
CA TRP A 67 1.48 40.04 18.79
C TRP A 67 2.22 40.54 17.55
N SER A 68 3.51 40.24 17.48
CA SER A 68 4.31 40.34 16.27
C SER A 68 5.06 39.03 16.07
N GLY A 69 4.58 38.18 15.17
CA GLY A 69 5.20 36.90 14.84
C GLY A 69 4.50 36.23 13.66
N ALA A 70 5.15 35.21 13.11
CA ALA A 70 4.59 34.43 12.01
C ALA A 70 3.98 33.11 12.54
N MET A 71 3.04 32.55 11.79
CA MET A 71 2.62 31.18 12.05
C MET A 71 3.76 30.22 11.70
N VAL A 72 3.84 29.11 12.41
CA VAL A 72 4.93 28.12 12.26
C VAL A 72 4.35 26.77 11.86
N VAL A 73 5.08 26.02 11.02
CA VAL A 73 4.69 24.66 10.64
C VAL A 73 5.66 23.69 11.30
N PRO A 74 5.21 22.81 12.23
CA PRO A 74 6.10 21.84 12.88
C PRO A 74 6.74 20.87 11.89
N SER A 75 8.06 20.73 11.95
CA SER A 75 8.84 19.79 11.12
C SER A 75 8.92 18.39 11.70
N GLU A 76 8.63 18.22 12.99
CA GLU A 76 8.69 16.95 13.72
C GLU A 76 7.33 16.60 14.33
N ASP A 77 7.16 15.34 14.76
CA ASP A 77 5.92 14.86 15.39
C ASP A 77 5.69 15.46 16.78
N LYS A 78 6.76 15.88 17.44
CA LYS A 78 6.75 16.68 18.65
C LYS A 78 7.70 17.86 18.46
N THR A 79 7.22 19.05 18.75
CA THR A 79 8.05 20.26 18.79
C THR A 79 7.76 20.98 20.10
N VAL A 80 8.81 21.28 20.85
CA VAL A 80 8.72 22.11 22.06
C VAL A 80 9.15 23.52 21.72
N TYR A 81 8.29 24.50 22.00
CA TYR A 81 8.61 25.92 21.87
C TYR A 81 8.89 26.50 23.24
N LYS A 82 9.90 27.37 23.34
CA LYS A 82 10.27 28.02 24.59
C LYS A 82 9.60 29.38 24.69
N ILE A 83 8.91 29.64 25.78
CA ILE A 83 8.27 30.91 26.06
C ILE A 83 9.05 31.58 27.17
N GLN A 84 9.62 32.75 26.88
CA GLN A 84 10.28 33.60 27.86
C GLN A 84 9.37 34.79 28.17
N VAL A 85 9.02 34.95 29.44
CA VAL A 85 8.30 36.10 29.95
C VAL A 85 9.31 37.04 30.58
N THR A 86 9.35 38.29 30.14
CA THR A 86 10.20 39.34 30.71
C THR A 86 9.33 40.44 31.28
N VAL A 87 9.54 40.77 32.56
CA VAL A 87 8.93 41.92 33.23
C VAL A 87 10.02 42.96 33.43
N ALA A 88 9.96 44.06 32.69
CA ALA A 88 11.01 45.07 32.68
C ALA A 88 10.48 46.42 33.20
N PRO A 89 11.11 47.02 34.23
CA PRO A 89 10.79 48.38 34.66
C PRO A 89 10.98 49.40 33.52
N ILE A 90 10.05 50.35 33.39
CA ILE A 90 10.13 51.40 32.35
C ILE A 90 11.03 52.58 32.76
N TYR A 91 11.47 52.61 34.02
CA TYR A 91 12.37 53.63 34.57
C TYR A 91 13.66 52.98 35.07
N GLU A 92 14.79 53.62 34.83
CA GLU A 92 16.07 53.22 35.43
C GLU A 92 16.03 53.39 36.95
N GLY A 93 16.43 52.37 37.70
CA GLY A 93 16.31 52.35 39.16
C GLY A 93 16.97 51.16 39.83
N LEU A 94 16.48 50.82 41.03
CA LEU A 94 17.02 49.72 41.85
C LEU A 94 16.53 48.33 41.45
N TYR A 95 15.51 48.26 40.60
CA TYR A 95 14.88 47.01 40.16
C TYR A 95 15.33 46.68 38.75
N GLU A 96 15.71 45.42 38.55
CA GLU A 96 16.15 44.88 37.26
C GLU A 96 15.02 44.11 36.59
N ALA A 97 15.15 43.80 35.31
CA ALA A 97 14.19 42.97 34.60
C ALA A 97 14.19 41.54 35.19
N GLU A 98 12.99 41.00 35.41
CA GLU A 98 12.80 39.62 35.83
C GLU A 98 12.36 38.78 34.62
N THR A 99 12.88 37.54 34.55
CA THR A 99 12.54 36.62 33.46
C THR A 99 12.08 35.26 33.99
N GLU A 100 11.02 34.73 33.41
CA GLU A 100 10.51 33.38 33.67
C GLU A 100 10.43 32.61 32.35
N GLU A 101 10.74 31.32 32.37
CA GLU A 101 10.64 30.44 31.19
C GLU A 101 9.59 29.37 31.39
N THR A 102 8.88 29.05 30.32
CA THR A 102 7.97 27.90 30.25
C THR A 102 7.99 27.29 28.86
N ASP A 103 7.45 26.07 28.73
CA ASP A 103 7.46 25.31 27.49
C ASP A 103 6.05 25.13 26.94
N PHE A 104 5.94 25.20 25.61
CA PHE A 104 4.72 24.88 24.88
C PHE A 104 4.96 23.78 23.86
N THR A 105 4.35 22.62 24.09
CA THR A 105 4.47 21.47 23.20
C THR A 105 3.38 21.46 22.13
N VAL A 106 3.80 21.27 20.89
CA VAL A 106 2.93 20.96 19.74
C VAL A 106 3.18 19.54 19.27
N TYR A 107 2.10 18.81 19.05
CA TYR A 107 2.12 17.48 18.43
C TYR A 107 1.58 17.56 17.00
N ARG A 108 2.36 17.04 16.06
CA ARG A 108 1.99 16.96 14.64
C ARG A 108 1.56 15.54 14.30
N TYR A 109 0.39 15.43 13.69
CA TYR A 109 -0.21 14.16 13.29
C TYR A 109 -0.09 13.96 11.79
N ARG A 110 0.37 12.78 11.40
CA ARG A 110 0.56 12.37 10.00
C ARG A 110 -0.50 11.34 9.59
N PRO A 111 -0.87 11.25 8.31
CA PRO A 111 -1.86 10.27 7.86
C PRO A 111 -1.41 8.84 8.14
N LEU A 112 -2.34 7.98 8.55
CA LEU A 112 -2.17 6.54 8.71
C LEU A 112 -2.87 5.84 7.56
N ILE A 113 -2.09 5.23 6.68
CA ILE A 113 -2.58 4.52 5.50
C ILE A 113 -2.38 3.02 5.71
N GLU A 114 -3.45 2.26 5.57
CA GLU A 114 -3.38 0.80 5.49
C GLU A 114 -3.16 0.38 4.04
N THR A 115 -2.26 -0.58 3.81
CA THR A 115 -2.14 -1.27 2.53
C THR A 115 -2.32 -2.78 2.71
N LYS A 116 -2.89 -3.43 1.70
CA LYS A 116 -3.25 -4.85 1.69
C LYS A 116 -2.89 -5.46 0.35
N ASP A 117 -2.24 -6.60 0.43
CA ASP A 117 -1.95 -7.41 -0.74
C ASP A 117 -3.18 -8.23 -1.10
N GLU A 118 -3.39 -8.46 -2.40
CA GLU A 118 -4.42 -9.36 -2.89
C GLU A 118 -3.77 -10.53 -3.62
N THR A 119 -4.37 -11.70 -3.50
CA THR A 119 -4.00 -12.85 -4.34
C THR A 119 -5.18 -13.19 -5.25
N LEU A 120 -4.91 -13.19 -6.54
CA LEU A 120 -5.84 -13.57 -7.59
C LEU A 120 -5.35 -14.86 -8.26
N TYR A 121 -6.26 -15.60 -8.86
CA TYR A 121 -5.91 -16.62 -9.84
C TYR A 121 -5.87 -16.00 -11.24
N LEU A 122 -4.95 -16.49 -12.08
CA LEU A 122 -4.80 -16.07 -13.47
C LEU A 122 -6.15 -16.19 -14.20
N GLY A 123 -6.59 -15.07 -14.81
CA GLY A 123 -7.91 -14.95 -15.44
C GLY A 123 -9.00 -14.32 -14.56
N GLN A 124 -8.73 -14.04 -13.28
CA GLN A 124 -9.57 -13.16 -12.46
C GLN A 124 -9.27 -11.68 -12.71
N THR A 125 -10.20 -10.83 -12.29
CA THR A 125 -10.06 -9.37 -12.34
C THR A 125 -10.31 -8.75 -10.97
N THR A 126 -9.66 -7.63 -10.68
CA THR A 126 -9.89 -6.83 -9.46
C THR A 126 -9.99 -5.34 -9.79
N SER A 127 -10.41 -4.52 -8.83
CA SER A 127 -10.41 -3.06 -8.92
C SER A 127 -9.28 -2.48 -8.07
N ILE A 128 -8.40 -1.70 -8.70
CA ILE A 128 -7.31 -0.99 -8.01
C ILE A 128 -7.75 0.39 -7.49
N LEU A 129 -9.00 0.79 -7.74
CA LEU A 129 -9.51 2.09 -7.29
C LEU A 129 -9.75 2.14 -5.77
N PRO A 130 -9.64 3.34 -5.16
CA PRO A 130 -9.80 3.52 -3.72
C PRO A 130 -11.23 3.24 -3.22
N THR A 131 -12.24 3.31 -4.09
CA THR A 131 -13.66 3.23 -3.71
C THR A 131 -14.10 1.86 -3.18
N THR A 132 -13.31 0.81 -3.40
CA THR A 132 -13.57 -0.53 -2.87
C THR A 132 -12.79 -0.83 -1.59
N HIS A 133 -11.87 0.06 -1.16
CA HIS A 133 -10.97 -0.11 0.00
C HIS A 133 -10.28 -1.48 0.07
N LEU A 134 -10.06 -2.10 -1.09
CA LEU A 134 -9.57 -3.46 -1.18
C LEU A 134 -8.07 -3.55 -0.86
N HIS A 135 -7.31 -2.60 -1.42
CA HIS A 135 -5.85 -2.60 -1.35
C HIS A 135 -5.28 -1.50 -0.45
N TYR A 136 -6.00 -0.41 -0.25
CA TYR A 136 -5.52 0.70 0.57
C TYR A 136 -6.65 1.59 1.09
N GLU A 137 -6.43 2.15 2.28
CA GLU A 137 -7.41 3.00 2.98
C GLU A 137 -6.74 3.97 3.93
N HIS A 138 -7.32 5.17 4.09
CA HIS A 138 -6.95 6.11 5.15
C HIS A 138 -7.69 5.77 6.44
N LEU A 139 -6.96 5.38 7.48
CA LEU A 139 -7.54 4.98 8.77
C LEU A 139 -7.63 6.13 9.79
N GLY A 140 -6.99 7.25 9.51
CA GLY A 140 -6.94 8.42 10.39
C GLY A 140 -5.53 8.94 10.59
N TRP A 141 -5.27 9.50 11.77
CA TRP A 141 -4.09 10.32 12.02
C TRP A 141 -3.28 9.80 13.21
N LYS A 142 -1.95 9.76 13.07
CA LYS A 142 -1.04 9.23 14.08
C LYS A 142 0.14 10.17 14.35
N CYS A 143 0.52 10.24 15.62
CA CYS A 143 1.73 10.89 16.11
C CYS A 143 2.51 9.87 16.97
N THR A 144 3.84 9.85 16.86
CA THR A 144 4.69 8.95 17.67
C THR A 144 4.65 9.33 19.14
N ASP A 145 4.73 10.62 19.42
CA ASP A 145 4.86 11.17 20.78
C ASP A 145 3.53 11.44 21.48
N ASN A 146 2.39 11.22 20.80
CA ASN A 146 1.06 11.37 21.36
C ASN A 146 0.05 10.41 20.72
N ALA A 147 -0.35 9.38 21.45
CA ALA A 147 -1.28 8.37 20.96
C ALA A 147 -2.74 8.85 20.85
N ASP A 148 -3.11 9.92 21.56
CA ASP A 148 -4.48 10.43 21.58
C ASP A 148 -4.72 11.35 20.38
N SER A 149 -5.44 10.87 19.37
CA SER A 149 -5.79 11.63 18.16
C SER A 149 -7.03 12.51 18.30
N THR A 150 -7.59 12.67 19.49
CA THR A 150 -8.74 13.57 19.71
C THR A 150 -8.30 15.03 19.86
N GLY A 151 -9.15 15.97 19.45
CA GLY A 151 -8.91 17.41 19.64
C GLY A 151 -7.77 17.99 18.80
N ILE A 152 -7.50 17.41 17.61
CA ILE A 152 -6.58 17.99 16.65
C ILE A 152 -7.18 19.31 16.14
N SER A 153 -6.41 20.39 16.27
CA SER A 153 -6.83 21.74 15.88
C SER A 153 -6.61 22.01 14.39
N GLY A 154 -7.39 22.95 13.86
CA GLY A 154 -7.38 23.31 12.44
C GLY A 154 -8.34 22.48 11.60
N ILE A 155 -8.23 22.63 10.28
CA ILE A 155 -9.05 21.91 9.31
C ILE A 155 -8.29 20.65 8.89
N GLU A 156 -8.96 19.51 8.91
CA GLU A 156 -8.40 18.24 8.45
C GLU A 156 -8.09 18.33 6.94
N PRO A 157 -6.83 18.10 6.54
CA PRO A 157 -6.45 18.07 5.12
C PRO A 157 -7.24 17.00 4.38
N GLN A 158 -7.74 17.34 3.19
CA GLN A 158 -8.34 16.35 2.30
C GLN A 158 -7.23 15.52 1.66
N LEU A 159 -7.36 14.19 1.68
CA LEU A 159 -6.38 13.27 1.11
C LEU A 159 -6.95 12.63 -0.16
N THR A 160 -6.14 12.61 -1.21
CA THR A 160 -6.37 11.86 -2.44
C THR A 160 -5.36 10.74 -2.51
N LEU A 161 -5.84 9.50 -2.49
CA LEU A 161 -5.02 8.30 -2.60
C LEU A 161 -5.10 7.78 -4.03
N SER A 162 -3.95 7.56 -4.67
CA SER A 162 -3.86 7.09 -6.05
C SER A 162 -2.83 5.97 -6.17
N PRO A 163 -3.15 4.84 -6.82
CA PRO A 163 -2.19 3.78 -7.03
C PRO A 163 -1.23 4.19 -8.16
N GLN A 164 0.05 3.92 -7.96
CA GLN A 164 1.10 4.10 -8.96
C GLN A 164 1.70 2.74 -9.27
N TYR A 165 1.58 2.33 -10.53
CA TYR A 165 2.17 1.09 -11.03
C TYR A 165 3.70 1.17 -11.00
N LEU A 166 4.34 0.08 -10.59
CA LEU A 166 5.80 -0.03 -10.51
C LEU A 166 6.34 -1.16 -11.39
N SER A 167 5.77 -2.36 -11.30
CA SER A 167 6.23 -3.53 -12.05
C SER A 167 5.13 -4.59 -12.22
N GLY A 168 5.35 -5.54 -13.14
CA GLY A 168 4.41 -6.62 -13.47
C GLY A 168 3.51 -6.30 -14.65
N THR A 169 2.25 -6.74 -14.60
CA THR A 169 1.28 -6.43 -15.67
C THR A 169 0.89 -4.95 -15.63
N VAL A 170 1.00 -4.23 -16.76
CA VAL A 170 0.63 -2.82 -16.81
C VAL A 170 -0.90 -2.68 -16.75
N PRO A 171 -1.48 -1.91 -15.82
CA PRO A 171 -2.93 -1.74 -15.75
C PRO A 171 -3.46 -0.98 -16.96
N GLY A 172 -4.33 -1.62 -17.74
CA GLY A 172 -5.09 -0.95 -18.80
C GLY A 172 -6.35 -0.26 -18.26
N ASP A 173 -7.14 -0.97 -17.44
CA ASP A 173 -8.34 -0.47 -16.77
C ASP A 173 -8.21 -0.70 -15.26
N LEU A 174 -8.23 0.39 -14.48
CA LEU A 174 -8.11 0.33 -13.02
C LEU A 174 -9.37 -0.21 -12.33
N THR A 175 -10.50 -0.28 -13.02
CA THR A 175 -11.77 -0.83 -12.49
C THR A 175 -11.88 -2.35 -12.69
N SER A 176 -11.13 -2.90 -13.64
CA SER A 176 -11.15 -4.33 -14.00
C SER A 176 -9.75 -4.78 -14.42
N TYR A 177 -8.81 -4.66 -13.50
CA TYR A 177 -7.43 -5.05 -13.69
C TYR A 177 -7.30 -6.57 -13.69
N ALA A 178 -6.68 -7.12 -14.74
CA ALA A 178 -6.49 -8.54 -14.96
C ALA A 178 -4.98 -8.84 -15.11
N PRO A 179 -4.25 -9.06 -14.00
CA PRO A 179 -2.81 -9.33 -14.06
C PRO A 179 -2.51 -10.71 -14.64
N GLU A 180 -1.46 -10.80 -15.46
CA GLU A 180 -0.90 -12.07 -15.96
C GLU A 180 0.29 -12.54 -15.11
N GLU A 181 0.87 -11.64 -14.32
CA GLU A 181 1.99 -11.89 -13.41
C GLU A 181 1.86 -11.02 -12.15
N ASP A 182 2.64 -11.36 -11.11
CA ASP A 182 2.72 -10.58 -9.89
C ASP A 182 3.00 -9.11 -10.21
N SER A 183 2.20 -8.23 -9.62
CA SER A 183 2.23 -6.80 -9.93
C SER A 183 2.40 -5.96 -8.68
N GLU A 184 3.26 -4.97 -8.77
CA GLU A 184 3.66 -4.13 -7.65
C GLU A 184 3.19 -2.69 -7.84
N PHE A 185 2.67 -2.12 -6.77
CA PHE A 185 2.15 -0.77 -6.72
C PHE A 185 2.65 -0.04 -5.48
N LYS A 186 2.61 1.29 -5.56
CA LYS A 186 2.66 2.17 -4.39
C LYS A 186 1.44 3.08 -4.34
N VAL A 187 1.04 3.46 -3.14
CA VAL A 187 -0.01 4.48 -2.96
C VAL A 187 0.64 5.85 -2.90
N GLN A 188 0.32 6.70 -3.87
CA GLN A 188 0.60 8.12 -3.77
C GLN A 188 -0.48 8.79 -2.92
N VAL A 189 -0.06 9.59 -1.95
CA VAL A 189 -0.95 10.38 -1.09
C VAL A 189 -0.71 11.84 -1.38
N LEU A 190 -1.66 12.45 -2.08
CA LEU A 190 -1.70 13.90 -2.26
C LEU A 190 -2.64 14.49 -1.23
N TRP A 191 -2.25 15.61 -0.62
CA TRP A 191 -3.17 16.35 0.23
C TRP A 191 -3.65 17.64 -0.43
N SER A 192 -4.74 18.20 0.08
CA SER A 192 -5.20 19.55 -0.24
C SER A 192 -5.71 20.21 1.02
N ASN A 193 -5.14 21.36 1.38
CA ASN A 193 -5.53 22.13 2.54
C ASN A 193 -6.48 23.25 2.12
N THR A 194 -7.77 22.93 2.07
CA THR A 194 -8.81 23.89 1.69
C THR A 194 -9.03 24.98 2.75
N GLY A 195 -8.60 24.75 3.99
CA GLY A 195 -8.65 25.72 5.08
C GLY A 195 -7.59 26.81 5.00
N TRP A 196 -6.51 26.56 4.27
CA TRP A 196 -5.35 27.46 4.15
C TRP A 196 -4.95 27.58 2.67
N PRO A 197 -5.68 28.38 1.86
CA PRO A 197 -5.48 28.44 0.41
C PRO A 197 -4.11 29.01 0.00
N SER A 198 -3.41 29.68 0.90
CA SER A 198 -2.02 30.14 0.70
C SER A 198 -1.00 29.01 0.78
N LEU A 199 -1.37 27.83 1.29
CA LEU A 199 -0.53 26.65 1.27
C LEU A 199 -0.60 25.93 -0.08
N PRO A 200 0.50 25.26 -0.48
CA PRO A 200 0.50 24.46 -1.69
C PRO A 200 -0.59 23.38 -1.64
N GLN A 201 -1.38 23.31 -2.72
CA GLN A 201 -2.38 22.26 -2.92
C GLN A 201 -1.75 21.10 -3.69
N ASN A 202 -2.28 19.89 -3.52
CA ASN A 202 -1.81 18.68 -4.18
C ASN A 202 -0.33 18.35 -3.90
N VAL A 203 0.14 18.59 -2.67
CA VAL A 203 1.49 18.19 -2.26
C VAL A 203 1.51 16.70 -2.02
N ASP A 204 2.54 16.05 -2.57
CA ASP A 204 2.84 14.66 -2.28
C ASP A 204 3.38 14.52 -0.85
N VAL A 205 2.63 13.83 -0.01
CA VAL A 205 2.97 13.55 1.39
C VAL A 205 3.15 12.06 1.65
N SER A 206 3.33 11.26 0.60
CA SER A 206 3.48 9.79 0.69
C SER A 206 4.59 9.40 1.67
N ASP A 207 5.71 10.14 1.65
CA ASP A 207 6.85 9.90 2.54
C ASP A 207 6.61 10.32 3.99
N ALA A 208 5.63 11.17 4.27
CA ALA A 208 5.28 11.55 5.63
C ALA A 208 4.29 10.56 6.26
N CYS A 209 3.58 9.78 5.46
CA CYS A 209 2.53 8.87 5.93
C CYS A 209 3.10 7.70 6.75
N TRP A 210 2.27 7.24 7.69
CA TRP A 210 2.44 5.98 8.38
C TRP A 210 1.88 4.84 7.54
N LEU A 211 2.61 3.73 7.49
CA LEU A 211 2.16 2.50 6.86
C LEU A 211 1.62 1.55 7.92
N LYS A 212 0.38 1.09 7.74
CA LYS A 212 -0.14 -0.09 8.42
C LYS A 212 -0.21 -1.26 7.45
N ARG A 213 0.39 -2.39 7.82
CA ARG A 213 0.16 -3.69 7.18
C ARG A 213 -0.20 -4.69 8.26
N ASP A 214 -1.36 -5.33 8.09
CA ASP A 214 -1.95 -6.22 9.09
C ASP A 214 -2.02 -5.56 10.48
N THR A 215 -1.22 -6.02 11.43
CA THR A 215 -1.14 -5.49 12.81
C THR A 215 0.05 -4.57 13.03
N GLU A 216 0.96 -4.45 12.05
CA GLU A 216 2.18 -3.67 12.15
C GLU A 216 1.97 -2.24 11.63
N ILE A 217 2.50 -1.27 12.37
CA ILE A 217 2.52 0.15 11.96
C ILE A 217 3.99 0.61 11.93
N THR A 218 4.44 1.17 10.81
CA THR A 218 5.83 1.59 10.60
C THR A 218 5.92 3.03 10.09
N GLU A 219 6.95 3.76 10.55
CA GLU A 219 7.24 5.15 10.13
C GLU A 219 7.90 5.22 8.76
N LYS A 220 8.76 4.26 8.48
CA LYS A 220 9.42 4.07 7.20
C LYS A 220 8.96 2.71 6.69
N GLY A 221 8.39 2.70 5.49
CA GLY A 221 8.39 1.45 4.74
C GLY A 221 9.81 0.90 4.76
N THR A 222 9.96 -0.39 5.01
CA THR A 222 11.27 -1.07 5.00
C THR A 222 11.91 -1.08 3.61
N ASN A 223 11.17 -0.64 2.60
CA ASN A 223 11.64 -0.52 1.23
C ASN A 223 12.44 0.79 1.04
N PRO A 224 13.71 0.71 0.62
CA PRO A 224 14.54 1.90 0.37
C PRO A 224 14.07 2.72 -0.83
N ASP A 225 13.25 2.16 -1.71
CA ASP A 225 12.89 2.74 -3.01
C ASP A 225 11.56 3.52 -2.97
N PHE A 226 10.61 3.16 -2.10
CA PHE A 226 9.32 3.85 -1.96
C PHE A 226 8.52 3.44 -0.71
N LYS A 227 7.57 4.30 -0.29
CA LYS A 227 6.61 4.02 0.80
C LYS A 227 5.26 3.52 0.28
N LEU A 228 4.46 2.95 1.20
CA LEU A 228 3.09 2.49 0.97
C LEU A 228 2.95 1.46 -0.17
N PRO A 229 3.72 0.36 -0.16
CA PRO A 229 3.62 -0.67 -1.18
C PRO A 229 2.37 -1.53 -0.99
N PHE A 230 1.86 -2.10 -2.09
CA PHE A 230 1.01 -3.28 -2.06
C PHE A 230 1.24 -4.13 -3.31
N TRP A 231 0.93 -5.42 -3.20
CA TRP A 231 1.10 -6.38 -4.28
C TRP A 231 -0.23 -7.00 -4.70
N ILE A 232 -0.36 -7.25 -6.00
CA ILE A 232 -1.38 -8.13 -6.55
C ILE A 232 -0.66 -9.37 -7.05
N LEU A 233 -0.79 -10.46 -6.29
CA LEU A 233 -0.13 -11.73 -6.54
C LEU A 233 -0.98 -12.63 -7.43
N VAL A 234 -0.36 -13.33 -8.38
CA VAL A 234 -1.04 -14.20 -9.33
C VAL A 234 -0.71 -15.67 -9.05
N LYS A 235 -1.75 -16.43 -8.70
CA LYS A 235 -1.74 -17.89 -8.66
C LYS A 235 -2.17 -18.46 -10.00
N THR A 236 -1.65 -19.63 -10.33
CA THR A 236 -2.06 -20.36 -11.54
C THR A 236 -2.60 -21.73 -11.17
N CYS A 237 -3.48 -22.24 -12.00
CA CYS A 237 -4.05 -23.57 -11.86
C CYS A 237 -3.19 -24.64 -12.55
N SER A 238 -3.50 -25.91 -12.30
CA SER A 238 -2.83 -27.05 -12.94
C SER A 238 -3.77 -28.18 -13.36
N ILE A 239 -3.38 -28.96 -14.36
CA ILE A 239 -4.05 -30.20 -14.75
C ILE A 239 -3.03 -31.32 -14.77
N THR A 240 -3.30 -32.37 -13.98
CA THR A 240 -2.52 -33.61 -13.96
C THR A 240 -3.17 -34.63 -14.88
N VAL A 241 -2.44 -35.10 -15.90
CA VAL A 241 -2.86 -36.19 -16.77
C VAL A 241 -2.17 -37.47 -16.32
N VAL A 242 -2.96 -38.46 -15.96
CA VAL A 242 -2.50 -39.81 -15.61
C VAL A 242 -2.78 -40.72 -16.79
N LYS A 243 -1.75 -41.36 -17.35
CA LYS A 243 -1.89 -42.29 -18.46
C LYS A 243 -1.77 -43.72 -17.94
N GLU A 244 -2.81 -44.52 -18.12
CA GLU A 244 -2.80 -45.93 -17.72
C GLU A 244 -3.23 -46.85 -18.87
N PRO A 245 -2.82 -48.12 -18.85
CA PRO A 245 -3.47 -49.14 -19.66
C PRO A 245 -4.83 -49.50 -19.03
N LYS A 246 -5.84 -49.77 -19.85
CA LYS A 246 -7.07 -50.38 -19.33
C LYS A 246 -6.74 -51.76 -18.76
N ALA A 247 -7.37 -52.14 -17.65
CA ALA A 247 -7.17 -53.45 -17.04
C ALA A 247 -7.25 -54.59 -18.08
N GLY A 248 -6.22 -55.45 -18.11
CA GLY A 248 -6.11 -56.55 -19.08
C GLY A 248 -5.48 -56.16 -20.43
N THR A 249 -5.12 -54.90 -20.65
CA THR A 249 -4.42 -54.44 -21.86
C THR A 249 -2.92 -54.34 -21.60
N ALA A 250 -2.11 -55.01 -22.42
CA ALA A 250 -0.67 -54.79 -22.44
C ALA A 250 -0.31 -53.67 -23.42
N ILE A 251 0.27 -52.59 -22.89
CA ILE A 251 0.84 -51.48 -23.66
C ILE A 251 2.33 -51.44 -23.33
N SER A 252 3.18 -51.27 -24.35
CA SER A 252 4.62 -51.19 -24.14
C SER A 252 5.01 -49.84 -23.55
N ASP A 253 5.98 -49.82 -22.64
CA ASP A 253 6.53 -48.59 -22.05
C ASP A 253 7.18 -47.65 -23.09
N TYR A 254 7.46 -48.14 -24.31
CA TYR A 254 7.97 -47.35 -25.43
C TYR A 254 6.87 -46.68 -26.26
N GLU A 255 5.61 -47.11 -26.12
CA GLU A 255 4.50 -46.47 -26.80
C GLU A 255 4.13 -45.17 -26.08
N SER A 256 4.07 -44.09 -26.87
CA SER A 256 3.70 -42.76 -26.39
C SER A 256 2.36 -42.34 -26.96
N PHE A 257 1.65 -41.50 -26.21
CA PHE A 257 0.36 -40.95 -26.53
C PHE A 257 0.46 -39.43 -26.50
N MET A 258 -0.19 -38.78 -27.47
CA MET A 258 -0.28 -37.33 -27.53
C MET A 258 -1.62 -36.92 -26.94
N ILE A 259 -1.57 -36.13 -25.88
CA ILE A 259 -2.74 -35.63 -25.16
C ILE A 259 -2.84 -34.14 -25.40
N ASP A 260 -3.98 -33.69 -25.89
CA ASP A 260 -4.29 -32.28 -26.07
C ASP A 260 -5.19 -31.81 -24.93
N VAL A 261 -4.77 -30.73 -24.27
CA VAL A 261 -5.57 -29.97 -23.32
C VAL A 261 -5.96 -28.69 -24.03
N SER A 262 -7.25 -28.39 -24.14
CA SER A 262 -7.73 -27.14 -24.76
C SER A 262 -8.70 -26.42 -23.85
N ASP A 263 -8.66 -25.09 -23.86
CA ASP A 263 -9.63 -24.28 -23.12
C ASP A 263 -10.78 -23.81 -24.01
N SER A 264 -11.75 -23.12 -23.40
CA SER A 264 -12.89 -22.54 -24.11
C SER A 264 -12.55 -21.33 -24.99
N GLN A 265 -11.34 -20.78 -24.88
CA GLN A 265 -10.86 -19.63 -25.64
C GLN A 265 -10.04 -20.05 -26.88
N GLY A 266 -9.88 -21.35 -27.11
CA GLY A 266 -9.15 -21.90 -28.26
C GLY A 266 -7.64 -22.01 -28.04
N ARG A 267 -7.14 -21.80 -26.82
CA ARG A 267 -5.75 -22.13 -26.47
C ARG A 267 -5.64 -23.65 -26.30
N SER A 268 -4.53 -24.22 -26.77
CA SER A 268 -4.27 -25.65 -26.71
C SER A 268 -2.83 -25.94 -26.29
N TRP A 269 -2.66 -26.92 -25.42
CA TRP A 269 -1.38 -27.46 -24.98
C TRP A 269 -1.31 -28.93 -25.30
N ARG A 270 -0.14 -29.42 -25.70
CA ARG A 270 0.07 -30.81 -26.10
C ARG A 270 1.11 -31.47 -25.22
N LEU A 271 0.72 -32.58 -24.59
CA LEU A 271 1.56 -33.40 -23.72
C LEU A 271 1.90 -34.71 -24.44
N ARG A 272 3.14 -35.19 -24.26
CA ARG A 272 3.53 -36.56 -24.63
C ARG A 272 3.61 -37.37 -23.34
N VAL A 273 2.89 -38.48 -23.27
CA VAL A 273 2.92 -39.39 -22.11
C VAL A 273 3.09 -40.84 -22.57
N THR A 274 3.78 -41.68 -21.80
CA THR A 274 3.83 -43.13 -21.99
C THR A 274 2.85 -43.85 -21.05
N SER A 275 2.64 -45.14 -21.27
CA SER A 275 1.79 -45.95 -20.39
C SER A 275 2.37 -45.99 -18.96
N GLY A 276 1.56 -45.66 -17.97
CA GLY A 276 1.97 -45.55 -16.56
C GLY A 276 2.56 -44.18 -16.19
N GLU A 277 2.74 -43.27 -17.14
CA GLU A 277 3.29 -41.93 -16.89
C GLU A 277 2.21 -40.98 -16.34
N THR A 278 2.64 -40.09 -15.45
CA THR A 278 1.86 -38.95 -14.99
C THR A 278 2.57 -37.67 -15.40
N SER A 279 1.83 -36.74 -15.99
CA SER A 279 2.36 -35.42 -16.41
C SER A 279 1.47 -34.31 -15.87
N MET A 280 2.08 -33.21 -15.42
CA MET A 280 1.37 -32.05 -14.87
C MET A 280 1.59 -30.83 -15.75
N LEU A 281 0.49 -30.23 -16.21
CA LEU A 281 0.48 -28.96 -16.91
C LEU A 281 0.18 -27.85 -15.90
N THR A 282 1.10 -26.92 -15.71
CA THR A 282 0.99 -25.78 -14.78
C THR A 282 0.84 -24.46 -15.55
N GLY A 283 0.59 -23.36 -14.84
CA GLY A 283 0.49 -22.04 -15.45
C GLY A 283 -0.86 -21.79 -16.15
N LEU A 284 -1.90 -22.55 -15.80
CA LEU A 284 -3.20 -22.44 -16.43
C LEU A 284 -4.07 -21.37 -15.77
N PRO A 285 -4.83 -20.57 -16.54
CA PRO A 285 -5.87 -19.73 -15.97
C PRO A 285 -7.04 -20.54 -15.41
N ILE A 286 -7.86 -19.91 -14.58
CA ILE A 286 -9.19 -20.45 -14.25
C ILE A 286 -10.03 -20.59 -15.51
N GLY A 287 -10.94 -21.57 -15.53
CA GLY A 287 -11.80 -21.83 -16.67
C GLY A 287 -12.08 -23.30 -16.92
N SER A 288 -12.79 -23.56 -18.01
CA SER A 288 -13.14 -24.91 -18.44
C SER A 288 -12.17 -25.42 -19.49
N TYR A 289 -11.74 -26.67 -19.31
CA TYR A 289 -10.79 -27.35 -20.17
C TYR A 289 -11.35 -28.69 -20.65
N THR A 290 -10.90 -29.11 -21.82
CA THR A 290 -11.17 -30.44 -22.38
C THR A 290 -9.86 -31.13 -22.67
N VAL A 291 -9.70 -32.34 -22.13
CA VAL A 291 -8.55 -33.21 -22.36
C VAL A 291 -8.94 -34.30 -23.36
N THR A 292 -8.17 -34.44 -24.43
CA THR A 292 -8.41 -35.42 -25.48
C THR A 292 -7.11 -36.15 -25.84
N GLU A 293 -7.22 -37.39 -26.29
CA GLU A 293 -6.09 -38.11 -26.89
C GLU A 293 -6.17 -38.05 -28.42
N ASP A 294 -5.04 -37.76 -29.07
CA ASP A 294 -4.89 -37.72 -30.52
C ASP A 294 -5.16 -39.10 -31.13
N LYS A 295 -6.33 -39.25 -31.75
CA LYS A 295 -6.82 -40.51 -32.33
C LYS A 295 -6.03 -40.97 -33.55
N VAL A 296 -5.35 -40.05 -34.24
CA VAL A 296 -4.50 -40.40 -35.39
C VAL A 296 -3.22 -41.02 -34.86
N TRP A 297 -2.66 -40.45 -33.80
CA TRP A 297 -1.49 -40.99 -33.12
C TRP A 297 -1.77 -42.33 -32.44
N SER A 298 -2.90 -42.44 -31.75
CA SER A 298 -3.29 -43.63 -31.00
C SER A 298 -4.25 -44.57 -31.73
N TRP A 299 -4.23 -44.58 -33.07
CA TRP A 299 -5.18 -45.31 -33.93
C TRP A 299 -5.41 -46.80 -33.59
N LYS A 300 -4.47 -47.47 -32.91
CA LYS A 300 -4.59 -48.86 -32.43
C LYS A 300 -5.48 -49.02 -31.18
N TYR A 301 -5.74 -47.92 -30.51
CA TYR A 301 -6.30 -47.86 -29.16
C TYR A 301 -7.66 -47.17 -29.16
N LYS A 302 -8.53 -47.64 -28.27
CA LYS A 302 -9.72 -46.94 -27.85
C LYS A 302 -9.46 -46.37 -26.46
N ASP A 303 -9.55 -45.07 -26.34
CA ASP A 303 -9.41 -44.36 -25.08
C ASP A 303 -10.71 -44.34 -24.27
N VAL A 304 -10.54 -44.29 -22.96
CA VAL A 304 -11.57 -43.95 -21.99
C VAL A 304 -10.97 -42.90 -21.07
N ILE A 305 -11.54 -41.70 -21.13
CA ILE A 305 -11.10 -40.53 -20.36
C ILE A 305 -12.04 -40.32 -19.17
N THR A 306 -11.47 -40.17 -17.99
CA THR A 306 -12.17 -39.88 -16.73
C THR A 306 -11.66 -38.56 -16.16
N PRO A 307 -12.51 -37.58 -15.83
CA PRO A 307 -13.99 -37.59 -15.97
C PRO A 307 -14.46 -37.72 -17.42
N SER A 308 -15.70 -38.18 -17.61
CA SER A 308 -16.25 -38.48 -18.94
C SER A 308 -16.16 -37.26 -19.86
N GLY A 309 -15.65 -37.47 -21.08
CA GLY A 309 -15.40 -36.41 -22.07
C GLY A 309 -14.13 -35.59 -21.80
N GLY A 310 -13.38 -35.88 -20.72
CA GLY A 310 -12.16 -35.14 -20.38
C GLY A 310 -12.41 -33.70 -19.94
N HIS A 311 -13.65 -33.36 -19.58
CA HIS A 311 -14.03 -32.02 -19.18
C HIS A 311 -13.68 -31.78 -17.71
N VAL A 312 -12.90 -30.74 -17.46
CA VAL A 312 -12.55 -30.28 -16.10
C VAL A 312 -12.73 -28.77 -16.02
N THR A 313 -12.98 -28.26 -14.81
CA THR A 313 -13.09 -26.81 -14.57
C THR A 313 -12.17 -26.44 -13.42
N LEU A 314 -11.33 -25.43 -13.65
CA LEU A 314 -10.44 -24.86 -12.66
C LEU A 314 -11.06 -23.57 -12.12
N ALA A 315 -11.08 -23.42 -10.80
CA ALA A 315 -11.74 -22.32 -10.11
C ALA A 315 -10.81 -21.66 -9.08
N PRO A 316 -11.07 -20.42 -8.64
CA PRO A 316 -10.16 -19.65 -7.81
C PRO A 316 -10.22 -20.03 -6.34
N ASN A 317 -9.88 -21.29 -6.02
CA ASN A 317 -9.70 -21.77 -4.65
C ASN A 317 -8.80 -22.99 -4.62
N GLN A 318 -8.21 -23.26 -3.47
CA GLN A 318 -7.20 -24.31 -3.30
C GLN A 318 -7.71 -25.72 -3.61
N ASP A 319 -9.01 -25.99 -3.46
CA ASP A 319 -9.59 -27.32 -3.72
C ASP A 319 -9.94 -27.54 -5.20
N GLN A 320 -9.94 -26.47 -6.01
CA GLN A 320 -10.39 -26.49 -7.40
C GLN A 320 -9.42 -25.80 -8.36
N ASP A 321 -8.26 -25.35 -7.87
CA ASP A 321 -7.18 -24.80 -8.70
C ASP A 321 -6.34 -25.89 -9.38
N HIS A 322 -6.70 -27.15 -9.17
CA HIS A 322 -6.08 -28.28 -9.81
C HIS A 322 -7.15 -29.31 -10.20
N ALA A 323 -6.87 -30.07 -11.26
CA ALA A 323 -7.70 -31.19 -11.67
C ALA A 323 -6.83 -32.37 -12.09
N ALA A 324 -7.38 -33.59 -11.98
CA ALA A 324 -6.75 -34.80 -12.49
C ALA A 324 -7.63 -35.44 -13.57
N VAL A 325 -7.01 -35.85 -14.68
CA VAL A 325 -7.66 -36.57 -15.76
C VAL A 325 -6.93 -37.89 -15.99
N LEU A 326 -7.67 -38.99 -15.87
CA LEU A 326 -7.18 -40.33 -16.15
C LEU A 326 -7.52 -40.71 -17.59
N VAL A 327 -6.51 -41.02 -18.38
CA VAL A 327 -6.65 -41.49 -19.77
C VAL A 327 -6.24 -42.96 -19.83
N THR A 328 -7.23 -43.86 -19.92
CA THR A 328 -6.99 -45.29 -20.07
C THR A 328 -7.12 -45.74 -21.52
N ASN A 329 -6.23 -46.61 -21.99
CA ASN A 329 -6.31 -47.14 -23.36
C ASN A 329 -6.55 -48.65 -23.39
N GLU A 330 -7.49 -49.05 -24.24
CA GLU A 330 -7.78 -50.42 -24.61
C GLU A 330 -7.25 -50.70 -26.02
N LYS A 331 -6.46 -51.76 -26.19
CA LYS A 331 -5.98 -52.14 -27.51
C LYS A 331 -7.11 -52.80 -28.30
N THR A 332 -7.61 -52.13 -29.33
CA THR A 332 -8.71 -52.64 -30.16
C THR A 332 -8.23 -53.18 -31.50
N ILE A 333 -7.03 -52.78 -31.93
CA ILE A 333 -6.41 -53.27 -33.17
C ILE A 333 -5.13 -54.03 -32.83
N HIS A 334 -5.12 -55.32 -33.18
CA HIS A 334 -3.99 -56.23 -32.96
C HIS A 334 -3.10 -56.38 -34.20
N GLN A 335 -3.38 -55.62 -35.25
CA GLN A 335 -2.55 -55.60 -36.45
C GLN A 335 -1.21 -54.93 -36.14
N TRP A 336 -0.15 -55.52 -36.70
CA TRP A 336 1.19 -54.99 -36.57
C TRP A 336 1.33 -53.76 -37.47
N ILE A 337 2.07 -52.77 -36.99
CA ILE A 337 2.77 -51.86 -37.90
C ILE A 337 3.74 -52.77 -38.67
N THR A 338 3.53 -52.94 -39.98
CA THR A 338 4.58 -53.51 -40.82
C THR A 338 5.81 -52.62 -40.63
N GLY A 339 7.01 -53.19 -40.52
CA GLY A 339 8.25 -52.48 -40.09
C GLY A 339 8.77 -51.42 -41.07
N GLU A 340 7.87 -50.65 -41.65
CA GLU A 340 8.08 -49.62 -42.66
C GLU A 340 8.35 -48.32 -41.90
N SER A 341 9.62 -47.94 -41.90
CA SER A 341 10.14 -46.75 -41.24
C SER A 341 9.89 -45.50 -42.08
N PHE A 342 9.66 -44.36 -41.43
CA PHE A 342 9.62 -43.06 -42.09
C PHE A 342 11.02 -42.40 -42.09
N VAL A 343 11.28 -41.59 -43.12
CA VAL A 343 12.54 -40.84 -43.30
C VAL A 343 12.49 -39.52 -42.55
N LYS A 344 13.58 -39.20 -41.83
CA LYS A 344 13.80 -37.94 -41.10
C LYS A 344 14.24 -36.85 -42.07
N ASN A 345 13.59 -35.68 -42.03
CA ASN A 345 14.11 -34.48 -42.69
C ASN A 345 15.25 -33.91 -41.84
N LEU A 346 16.48 -33.96 -42.36
CA LEU A 346 17.64 -33.31 -41.76
C LEU A 346 17.74 -31.91 -42.37
N PHE A 347 17.48 -30.88 -41.56
CA PHE A 347 17.90 -29.53 -41.93
C PHE A 347 19.43 -29.51 -41.89
N GLN A 348 20.08 -29.65 -43.05
CA GLN A 348 21.47 -29.25 -43.19
C GLN A 348 21.48 -27.72 -43.21
N GLY A 349 21.98 -27.12 -42.14
CA GLY A 349 22.23 -25.69 -42.11
C GLY A 349 23.09 -25.28 -43.30
N LEU A 350 22.85 -24.07 -43.82
CA LEU A 350 23.75 -23.42 -44.76
C LEU A 350 25.08 -23.13 -44.03
N ALA A 351 26.10 -23.91 -44.36
CA ALA A 351 27.49 -23.49 -44.39
C ALA A 351 27.95 -23.84 -45.83
N ASP A 352 28.33 -22.92 -46.71
CA ASP A 352 28.95 -21.60 -46.51
C ASP A 352 28.19 -20.42 -47.14
#